data_AF-A0AAQ3WXU4-F1
#
_entry.id   AF-A0AAQ3WXU4-F1
#
_cell.length_a   1.000
_cell.length_b   1.000
_cell.length_c   1.000
_cell.angle_alpha   90.00
_cell.angle_beta   90.00
_cell.angle_gamma   90.00
#
_symmetry.space_group_name_H-M   'P 1'
#
loop_
_entity.id
_entity.type
_entity.pdbx_description
1 polymer ?
#
loop_
_entity_poly.entity_id
_entity_poly.type
_entity_poly.pdbx_seq_one_letter_code
_entity_poly.pdbx_strand_id
1 'polypeptide(L)'
;MVRSLEEQLATNSQSWFSVDLQDLRFLFLINNCYFIFQELQASSQWHLAVRLSMPDLARKIDDYIDCYLQVSWAPVFKCLQASPPTTPRCFTRYYSPLRKFGARFHKTYAVQKLWKVPDPEMRKRLRKAIVDRVVLVFARFLEDNNIDVDAPGVATLTPWKVEKMLGELFEG
;
A
#
# COMPACT_ATOMS: atom_id res chain seq x y z
N MET A 1 -16.25 -23.34 9.61
CA MET A 1 -15.12 -23.82 8.78
C MET A 1 -14.33 -22.64 8.18
N VAL A 2 -14.93 -21.77 7.36
CA VAL A 2 -14.24 -20.60 6.76
C VAL A 2 -13.60 -19.66 7.78
N ARG A 3 -14.34 -19.23 8.82
CA ARG A 3 -13.79 -18.39 9.90
C ARG A 3 -12.57 -19.03 10.58
N SER A 4 -12.63 -20.34 10.80
CA SER A 4 -11.53 -21.10 11.41
C SER A 4 -10.31 -21.19 10.50
N LEU A 5 -10.46 -21.32 9.18
CA LEU A 5 -9.33 -21.35 8.25
C LEU A 5 -8.65 -19.98 8.15
N GLU A 6 -9.43 -18.91 8.06
CA GLU A 6 -8.92 -17.54 7.99
C GLU A 6 -8.19 -17.15 9.29
N GLU A 7 -8.74 -17.50 10.46
CA GLU A 7 -8.07 -17.35 11.76
C GLU A 7 -6.78 -18.18 11.86
N GLN A 8 -6.76 -19.39 11.30
CA GLN A 8 -5.55 -20.21 11.22
C GLN A 8 -4.49 -19.58 10.31
N LEU A 9 -4.87 -19.04 9.16
CA LEU A 9 -3.94 -18.31 8.29
C LEU A 9 -3.36 -17.07 9.00
N ALA A 10 -4.22 -16.29 9.67
CA ALA A 10 -3.79 -15.11 10.42
C ALA A 10 -2.83 -15.47 11.56
N THR A 11 -3.11 -16.55 12.29
CA THR A 11 -2.28 -17.05 13.40
C THR A 11 -0.96 -17.61 12.89
N ASN A 12 -1.01 -18.55 11.93
CA ASN A 12 0.18 -19.22 11.41
C ASN A 12 1.10 -18.26 10.66
N SER A 13 0.55 -17.26 9.98
CA SER A 13 1.37 -16.24 9.31
C SER A 13 2.28 -15.47 10.27
N GLN A 14 1.97 -15.41 11.57
CA GLN A 14 2.83 -14.73 12.55
C GLN A 14 4.15 -15.45 12.77
N SER A 15 4.19 -16.79 12.64
CA SER A 15 5.42 -17.56 12.80
C SER A 15 6.21 -17.69 11.49
N TRP A 16 5.55 -17.59 10.34
CA TRP A 16 6.20 -17.70 9.03
C TRP A 16 6.94 -16.44 8.60
N PHE A 17 6.46 -15.27 9.01
CA PHE A 17 7.03 -13.99 8.62
C PHE A 17 7.72 -13.31 9.79
N SER A 18 8.98 -12.97 9.61
CA SER A 18 9.72 -12.16 10.58
C SER A 18 9.14 -10.74 10.68
N VAL A 19 9.56 -9.99 11.71
CA VAL A 19 9.16 -8.59 11.91
C VAL A 19 9.53 -7.73 10.69
N ASP A 20 10.59 -8.07 9.96
CA ASP A 20 11.07 -7.33 8.79
C ASP A 20 10.27 -7.61 7.50
N LEU A 21 9.38 -8.63 7.49
CA LEU A 21 8.59 -9.04 6.33
C LEU A 21 7.08 -8.90 6.58
N GLN A 22 6.68 -8.00 7.48
CA GLN A 22 5.27 -7.79 7.83
C GLN A 22 4.44 -7.29 6.64
N ASP A 23 5.03 -6.51 5.74
CA ASP A 23 4.40 -6.11 4.48
C ASP A 23 4.05 -7.31 3.59
N LEU A 24 4.99 -8.25 3.43
CA LEU A 24 4.75 -9.49 2.68
C LEU A 24 3.72 -10.39 3.38
N ARG A 25 3.72 -10.41 4.72
CA ARG A 25 2.70 -11.12 5.51
C ARG A 25 1.30 -10.61 5.22
N PHE A 26 1.08 -9.28 5.23
CA PHE A 26 -0.24 -8.74 4.91
C PHE A 26 -0.62 -9.00 3.46
N LEU A 27 0.34 -8.94 2.52
CA LEU A 27 0.07 -9.30 1.13
C LEU A 27 -0.36 -10.77 0.99
N PHE A 28 0.30 -11.68 1.71
CA PHE A 28 -0.11 -13.09 1.80
C PHE A 28 -1.54 -13.24 2.32
N LEU A 29 -1.88 -12.55 3.41
CA LEU A 29 -3.23 -12.61 3.99
C LEU A 29 -4.30 -12.08 3.03
N ILE A 30 -4.02 -10.97 2.34
CA ILE A 30 -4.92 -10.39 1.32
C ILE A 30 -5.15 -11.39 0.19
N ASN A 31 -4.09 -11.95 -0.38
CA ASN A 31 -4.20 -12.90 -1.49
C ASN A 31 -5.03 -14.14 -1.11
N ASN A 32 -4.76 -14.74 0.05
CA ASN A 32 -5.46 -15.94 0.47
C ASN A 32 -6.91 -15.66 0.88
N CYS A 33 -7.18 -14.58 1.62
CA CYS A 33 -8.55 -14.23 2.02
C CYS A 33 -9.40 -13.84 0.82
N TYR A 34 -8.83 -13.12 -0.14
CA TYR A 34 -9.53 -12.76 -1.37
C TYR A 34 -9.82 -14.00 -2.24
N PHE A 35 -8.88 -14.93 -2.36
CA PHE A 35 -9.12 -16.22 -3.03
C PHE A 35 -10.28 -16.99 -2.37
N ILE A 36 -10.27 -17.12 -1.04
CA ILE A 36 -11.39 -17.74 -0.31
C ILE A 36 -12.70 -17.00 -0.58
N PHE A 37 -12.69 -15.67 -0.57
CA PHE A 37 -13.88 -14.87 -0.86
C PHE A 37 -14.45 -15.17 -2.26
N GLN A 38 -13.60 -15.26 -3.29
CA GLN A 38 -14.02 -15.59 -4.66
C GLN A 38 -14.61 -17.01 -4.76
N GLU A 39 -13.96 -18.01 -4.14
CA GLU A 39 -14.46 -19.39 -4.12
C GLU A 39 -15.82 -19.51 -3.42
N LEU A 40 -16.04 -18.72 -2.36
CA LEU A 40 -17.33 -18.65 -1.69
C LEU A 40 -18.41 -17.96 -2.51
N GLN A 41 -18.02 -16.98 -3.33
CA GLN A 41 -18.95 -16.25 -4.20
C GLN A 41 -19.36 -17.07 -5.42
N ALA A 42 -18.44 -17.84 -6.00
CA ALA A 42 -18.67 -18.61 -7.23
C ALA A 42 -19.53 -19.86 -7.03
N SER A 43 -19.49 -20.47 -5.83
CA SER A 43 -20.22 -21.70 -5.56
C SER A 43 -21.57 -21.45 -4.88
N SER A 44 -22.64 -21.95 -5.52
CA SER A 44 -24.00 -21.95 -4.98
C SER A 44 -24.20 -22.99 -3.86
N GLN A 45 -23.21 -23.85 -3.61
CA GLN A 45 -23.31 -25.00 -2.70
C GLN A 45 -23.00 -24.66 -1.24
N TRP A 46 -22.52 -23.45 -0.95
CA TRP A 46 -22.18 -23.05 0.41
C TRP A 46 -23.43 -22.78 1.25
N HIS A 47 -23.46 -23.34 2.45
CA HIS A 47 -24.53 -23.11 3.42
C HIS A 47 -24.75 -21.62 3.72
N LEU A 48 -26.00 -21.23 4.01
CA LEU A 48 -26.40 -19.86 4.34
C LEU A 48 -25.51 -19.22 5.42
N ALA A 49 -25.11 -19.97 6.45
CA ALA A 49 -24.23 -19.49 7.51
C ALA A 49 -22.84 -19.03 7.01
N VAL A 50 -22.31 -19.67 5.97
CA VAL A 50 -21.04 -19.28 5.34
C VAL A 50 -21.23 -18.00 4.54
N ARG A 51 -22.34 -17.88 3.79
CA ARG A 51 -22.67 -16.67 3.04
C ARG A 51 -22.87 -15.45 3.94
N LEU A 52 -23.49 -15.63 5.12
CA LEU A 52 -23.65 -14.59 6.13
C LEU A 52 -22.31 -14.11 6.72
N SER A 53 -21.23 -14.89 6.57
CA SER A 53 -19.88 -14.50 7.01
C SER A 53 -19.07 -13.76 5.94
N MET A 54 -19.56 -13.67 4.69
CA MET A 54 -18.86 -12.98 3.62
C MET A 54 -18.60 -11.48 3.88
N PRO A 55 -19.54 -10.72 4.47
CA PRO A 55 -19.27 -9.31 4.82
C PRO A 55 -18.11 -9.15 5.81
N ASP A 56 -17.99 -10.07 6.78
CA ASP A 56 -16.87 -10.06 7.73
C ASP A 56 -15.54 -10.33 7.03
N LEU A 57 -15.53 -11.29 6.10
CA LEU A 57 -14.32 -11.62 5.33
C LEU A 57 -13.90 -10.44 4.43
N ALA A 58 -14.86 -9.79 3.76
CA ALA A 58 -14.61 -8.59 2.96
C ALA A 58 -14.01 -7.47 3.82
N ARG A 59 -14.59 -7.20 5.01
CA ARG A 59 -14.05 -6.21 5.95
C ARG A 59 -12.64 -6.56 6.41
N LYS A 60 -12.34 -7.83 6.68
CA LYS A 60 -10.98 -8.25 7.07
C LYS A 60 -9.96 -8.07 5.94
N ILE A 61 -10.35 -8.31 4.69
CA ILE A 61 -9.49 -8.01 3.54
C ILE A 61 -9.15 -6.52 3.52
N ASP A 62 -10.13 -5.66 3.79
CA ASP A 62 -9.94 -4.22 3.85
C ASP A 62 -9.03 -3.81 5.01
N ASP A 63 -9.24 -4.38 6.20
CA ASP A 63 -8.37 -4.20 7.36
C ASP A 63 -6.91 -4.60 7.04
N TYR A 64 -6.70 -5.71 6.33
CA TYR A 64 -5.36 -6.13 5.91
C TYR A 64 -4.73 -5.22 4.85
N ILE A 65 -5.52 -4.66 3.92
CA ILE A 65 -5.04 -3.64 2.97
C ILE A 65 -4.56 -2.41 3.74
N ASP A 66 -5.32 -1.97 4.75
CA ASP A 66 -4.94 -0.82 5.57
C ASP A 66 -3.66 -1.08 6.38
N CYS A 67 -3.54 -2.26 7.01
CA CYS A 67 -2.32 -2.68 7.69
C CYS A 67 -1.13 -2.75 6.72
N TYR A 68 -1.33 -3.30 5.53
CA TYR A 68 -0.31 -3.36 4.48
C TYR A 68 0.17 -1.95 4.10
N LEU A 69 -0.75 -1.01 3.85
CA LEU A 69 -0.41 0.37 3.54
C LEU A 69 0.33 1.05 4.69
N GLN A 70 -0.07 0.78 5.94
CA GLN A 70 0.58 1.32 7.12
C GLN A 70 2.01 0.82 7.28
N VAL A 71 2.26 -0.46 7.07
CA VAL A 71 3.60 -1.05 7.24
C VAL A 71 4.50 -0.69 6.06
N SER A 72 3.99 -0.80 4.84
CA SER A 72 4.76 -0.65 3.61
C SER A 72 4.99 0.80 3.20
N TRP A 73 3.92 1.60 3.24
CA TRP A 73 3.88 2.91 2.58
C TRP A 73 3.91 4.07 3.56
N ALA A 74 3.49 3.88 4.83
CA ALA A 74 3.61 4.93 5.84
C ALA A 74 5.02 5.46 6.09
N PRO A 75 6.06 4.61 6.11
CA PRO A 75 7.41 5.11 6.22
C PRO A 75 7.82 6.00 5.03
N VAL A 76 7.27 5.75 3.82
CA VAL A 76 7.55 6.53 2.61
C VAL A 76 6.98 7.93 2.73
N PHE A 77 5.69 8.06 3.07
CA PHE A 77 5.07 9.36 3.17
C PHE A 77 5.43 10.14 4.45
N LYS A 78 5.86 9.46 5.53
CA LYS A 78 6.40 10.13 6.72
C LYS A 78 7.63 10.99 6.41
N CYS A 79 8.37 10.70 5.33
CA CYS A 79 9.46 11.55 4.86
C CYS A 79 9.01 12.97 4.48
N LEU A 80 7.76 13.14 4.07
CA LEU A 80 7.15 14.41 3.69
C LEU A 80 6.47 15.12 4.88
N GLN A 81 6.13 14.39 5.94
CA GLN A 81 5.42 14.90 7.13
C GLN A 81 6.34 15.37 8.27
N ALA A 82 7.66 15.29 8.09
CA ALA A 82 8.62 15.63 9.14
C ALA A 82 8.72 17.15 9.38
N SER A 83 7.95 17.60 10.39
CA SER A 83 7.96 18.87 11.14
C SER A 83 7.77 20.19 10.36
N PRO A 84 6.75 21.01 10.70
CA PRO A 84 6.70 22.41 10.31
C PRO A 84 7.74 23.19 11.11
N PRO A 85 8.62 23.99 10.51
CA PRO A 85 9.52 24.83 11.27
C PRO A 85 8.94 26.23 11.44
N THR A 86 8.91 26.67 12.70
CA THR A 86 8.57 27.98 13.27
C THR A 86 9.40 29.16 12.72
N THR A 87 10.00 29.07 11.52
CA THR A 87 10.93 30.06 10.96
C THR A 87 10.80 30.23 9.44
N PRO A 88 11.00 31.44 8.89
CA PRO A 88 10.64 31.78 7.52
C PRO A 88 11.43 31.04 6.43
N ARG A 89 10.81 30.98 5.25
CA ARG A 89 11.11 30.22 4.03
C ARG A 89 12.55 30.37 3.52
N CYS A 90 13.32 29.27 3.52
CA CYS A 90 14.55 29.11 2.73
C CYS A 90 14.41 27.89 1.79
N PHE A 91 14.74 28.09 0.50
CA PHE A 91 14.60 27.10 -0.57
C PHE A 91 15.39 25.80 -0.34
N THR A 92 16.48 25.84 0.43
CA THR A 92 17.31 24.66 0.73
C THR A 92 16.63 23.61 1.64
N ARG A 93 15.48 23.95 2.25
CA ARG A 93 14.87 23.15 3.33
C ARG A 93 13.98 21.99 2.83
N TYR A 94 13.32 22.12 1.67
CA TYR A 94 12.43 21.08 1.12
C TYR A 94 13.14 20.01 0.28
N TYR A 95 14.35 20.30 -0.21
CA TYR A 95 15.16 19.31 -0.93
C TYR A 95 15.48 18.08 -0.07
N SER A 96 15.61 18.24 1.25
CA SER A 96 15.89 17.12 2.16
C SER A 96 14.68 16.17 2.30
N PRO A 97 13.45 16.63 2.62
CA PRO A 97 12.23 15.82 2.54
C PRO A 97 11.99 15.15 1.19
N LEU A 98 12.09 15.90 0.08
CA LEU A 98 11.87 15.35 -1.28
C LEU A 98 12.90 14.28 -1.63
N ARG A 99 14.19 14.48 -1.32
CA ARG A 99 15.22 13.46 -1.56
C ARG A 99 15.01 12.22 -0.71
N LYS A 100 14.65 12.38 0.58
CA LYS A 100 14.34 11.25 1.47
C LYS A 100 13.12 10.47 0.98
N PHE A 101 12.06 11.17 0.58
CA PHE A 101 10.89 10.58 -0.03
C PHE A 101 11.26 9.81 -1.29
N GLY A 102 11.95 10.43 -2.24
CA GLY A 102 12.31 9.79 -3.51
C GLY A 102 13.17 8.55 -3.32
N ALA A 103 14.19 8.61 -2.45
CA ALA A 103 15.03 7.45 -2.15
C ALA A 103 14.22 6.31 -1.51
N ARG A 104 13.35 6.61 -0.55
CA ARG A 104 12.54 5.59 0.13
C ARG A 104 11.47 5.01 -0.79
N PHE A 105 10.81 5.86 -1.58
CA PHE A 105 9.87 5.46 -2.62
C PHE A 105 10.51 4.48 -3.60
N HIS A 106 11.66 4.83 -4.18
CA HIS A 106 12.35 3.95 -5.14
C HIS A 106 12.76 2.63 -4.51
N LYS A 107 13.23 2.62 -3.26
CA LYS A 107 13.57 1.39 -2.55
C LYS A 107 12.33 0.50 -2.35
N THR A 108 11.23 1.04 -1.82
CA THR A 108 9.99 0.30 -1.62
C THR A 108 9.44 -0.22 -2.94
N TYR A 109 9.37 0.63 -3.97
CA TYR A 109 8.92 0.29 -5.31
C TYR A 109 9.74 -0.85 -5.92
N ALA A 110 11.08 -0.78 -5.86
CA ALA A 110 11.95 -1.79 -6.45
C ALA A 110 11.74 -3.18 -5.84
N VAL A 111 11.52 -3.26 -4.53
CA VAL A 111 11.22 -4.52 -3.84
C VAL A 111 9.84 -5.03 -4.24
N GLN A 112 8.82 -4.18 -4.12
CA GLN A 112 7.43 -4.60 -4.30
C GLN A 112 7.06 -4.86 -5.77
N LYS A 113 7.81 -4.29 -6.73
CA LYS A 113 7.69 -4.62 -8.14
C LYS A 113 7.96 -6.10 -8.43
N LEU A 114 8.81 -6.74 -7.64
CA LEU A 114 9.17 -8.15 -7.78
C LEU A 114 8.15 -9.10 -7.13
N TRP A 115 7.18 -8.56 -6.39
CA TRP A 115 6.14 -9.37 -5.77
C TRP A 115 5.02 -9.66 -6.75
N LYS A 116 4.17 -10.63 -6.42
CA LYS A 116 3.05 -11.03 -7.26
C LYS A 116 1.75 -10.98 -6.48
N VAL A 117 0.75 -10.35 -7.09
CA VAL A 117 -0.66 -10.48 -6.69
C VAL A 117 -1.36 -11.20 -7.84
N PRO A 118 -1.65 -12.50 -7.71
CA PRO A 118 -2.10 -13.32 -8.84
C PRO A 118 -3.41 -12.83 -9.45
N ASP A 119 -4.39 -12.48 -8.62
CA ASP A 119 -5.70 -12.02 -9.06
C ASP A 119 -5.64 -10.58 -9.62
N PRO A 120 -6.13 -10.33 -10.85
CA PRO A 120 -6.03 -9.03 -11.50
C PRO A 120 -6.90 -7.94 -10.84
N GLU A 121 -8.07 -8.28 -10.30
CA GLU A 121 -8.96 -7.31 -9.66
C GLU A 121 -8.41 -6.89 -8.30
N MET A 122 -7.90 -7.84 -7.51
CA MET A 122 -7.21 -7.55 -6.26
C MET A 122 -5.93 -6.76 -6.50
N ARG A 123 -5.17 -7.09 -7.55
CA ARG A 123 -3.99 -6.31 -7.95
C ARG A 123 -4.34 -4.87 -8.27
N LYS A 124 -5.37 -4.66 -9.09
CA LYS A 124 -5.88 -3.33 -9.45
C LYS A 124 -6.35 -2.56 -8.21
N ARG A 125 -7.08 -3.23 -7.30
CA ARG A 125 -7.55 -2.65 -6.04
C ARG A 125 -6.41 -2.21 -5.13
N LEU A 126 -5.38 -3.05 -4.95
CA LEU A 126 -4.18 -2.72 -4.17
C LEU A 126 -3.43 -1.54 -4.77
N ARG A 127 -3.17 -1.56 -6.08
CA ARG A 127 -2.52 -0.44 -6.78
C ARG A 127 -3.26 0.86 -6.59
N LYS A 128 -4.59 0.84 -6.77
CA LYS A 128 -5.44 2.01 -6.55
C LYS A 128 -5.29 2.55 -5.13
N ALA A 129 -5.39 1.69 -4.12
CA ALA A 129 -5.26 2.10 -2.72
C ALA A 129 -3.88 2.73 -2.41
N ILE A 130 -2.81 2.21 -3.02
CA ILE A 130 -1.46 2.79 -2.88
C ILE A 130 -1.36 4.13 -3.63
N VAL A 131 -1.81 4.19 -4.88
CA VAL A 131 -1.81 5.41 -5.71
C VAL A 131 -2.58 6.52 -5.02
N ASP A 132 -3.83 6.26 -4.64
CA ASP A 132 -4.71 7.23 -4.00
C ASP A 132 -4.04 7.81 -2.75
N ARG A 133 -3.36 6.99 -1.94
CA ARG A 133 -2.70 7.45 -0.72
C ARG A 133 -1.39 8.18 -0.99
N VAL A 134 -0.51 7.64 -1.84
CA VAL A 134 0.83 8.19 -2.09
C VAL A 134 0.74 9.49 -2.88
N VAL A 135 -0.07 9.52 -3.95
CA VAL A 135 -0.24 10.70 -4.79
C VAL A 135 -0.91 11.81 -4.00
N LEU A 136 -1.94 11.52 -3.20
CA LEU A 136 -2.59 12.52 -2.36
C LEU A 136 -1.62 13.20 -1.40
N VAL A 137 -0.81 12.43 -0.67
CA VAL A 137 0.14 12.99 0.29
C VAL A 137 1.26 13.77 -0.43
N PHE A 138 1.71 13.27 -1.57
CA PHE A 138 2.76 13.95 -2.33
C PHE A 138 2.27 15.27 -2.95
N ALA A 139 1.09 15.28 -3.57
CA ALA A 139 0.49 16.47 -4.14
C ALA A 139 0.25 17.55 -3.07
N ARG A 140 -0.36 17.18 -1.93
CA ARG A 140 -0.55 18.11 -0.80
C ARG A 140 0.76 18.71 -0.31
N PHE A 141 1.81 17.90 -0.19
CA PHE A 141 3.12 18.41 0.21
C PHE A 141 3.67 19.45 -0.79
N LEU A 142 3.51 19.22 -2.09
CA LEU A 142 3.95 20.18 -3.11
C LEU A 142 3.16 21.48 -3.04
N GLU A 143 1.84 21.39 -2.87
CA GLU A 143 0.93 22.53 -2.69
C GLU A 143 1.27 23.34 -1.44
N ASP A 144 1.36 22.69 -0.28
CA ASP A 144 1.64 23.33 1.02
C ASP A 144 2.98 24.10 1.03
N ASN A 145 3.93 23.68 0.18
CA ASN A 145 5.26 24.26 0.09
C ASN A 145 5.47 25.15 -1.15
N ASN A 146 4.45 25.36 -1.99
CA ASN A 146 4.54 26.08 -3.28
C ASN A 146 5.71 25.59 -4.15
N ILE A 147 5.89 24.27 -4.22
CA ILE A 147 6.97 23.66 -4.99
C ILE A 147 6.52 23.47 -6.42
N ASP A 148 7.13 24.20 -7.34
CA ASP A 148 6.98 23.97 -8.77
C ASP A 148 7.82 22.76 -9.19
N VAL A 149 7.15 21.68 -9.59
CA VAL A 149 7.79 20.44 -10.04
C VAL A 149 8.39 20.56 -11.44
N ASP A 150 7.96 21.55 -12.22
CA ASP A 150 8.48 21.84 -13.56
C ASP A 150 9.70 22.77 -13.50
N ALA A 151 10.03 23.29 -12.30
CA ALA A 151 11.20 24.11 -12.10
C ALA A 151 12.51 23.28 -12.24
N PRO A 152 13.53 23.81 -12.95
CA PRO A 152 14.80 23.12 -13.16
C PRO A 152 15.48 22.72 -11.84
N GLY A 153 15.77 21.43 -11.67
CA GLY A 153 16.54 20.90 -10.53
C GLY A 153 15.73 20.56 -9.27
N VAL A 154 14.41 20.72 -9.27
CA VAL A 154 13.56 20.58 -8.07
C VAL A 154 13.13 19.13 -7.78
N ALA A 155 12.63 18.38 -8.76
CA ALA A 155 12.18 17.00 -8.52
C ALA A 155 12.33 16.10 -9.75
N THR A 156 13.02 14.96 -9.59
CA THR A 156 13.05 13.87 -10.60
C THR A 156 11.77 13.01 -10.60
N LEU A 157 10.92 13.22 -9.60
CA LEU A 157 9.65 12.51 -9.34
C LEU A 157 8.52 13.53 -9.33
N THR A 158 7.61 13.43 -10.29
CA THR A 158 6.35 14.17 -10.34
C THR A 158 5.20 13.28 -9.86
N PRO A 159 4.06 13.83 -9.39
CA PRO A 159 2.89 13.03 -9.03
C PRO A 159 2.46 12.06 -10.13
N TRP A 160 2.43 12.52 -11.38
CA TRP A 160 2.14 11.70 -12.55
C TRP A 160 3.12 10.53 -12.73
N LYS A 161 4.42 10.78 -12.56
CA LYS A 161 5.44 9.73 -12.69
C LYS A 161 5.33 8.70 -11.57
N VAL A 162 5.04 9.15 -10.34
CA VAL A 162 4.77 8.28 -9.19
C VAL A 162 3.57 7.38 -9.49
N GLU A 163 2.46 7.94 -9.95
CA GLU A 163 1.25 7.18 -10.33
C GLU A 163 1.56 6.11 -11.38
N LYS A 164 2.24 6.50 -12.47
CA LYS A 164 2.63 5.57 -13.54
C LYS A 164 3.48 4.41 -13.01
N MET A 165 4.48 4.70 -12.18
CA MET A 165 5.32 3.67 -11.58
C MET A 165 4.51 2.73 -10.69
N LEU A 166 3.63 3.26 -9.83
CA LEU A 166 2.79 2.45 -8.94
C LEU A 166 1.82 1.53 -9.71
N GLY A 167 1.43 1.92 -10.93
CA GLY A 167 0.66 1.08 -11.85
C GLY A 167 1.35 -0.22 -12.28
N GLU A 168 2.67 -0.33 -12.12
CA GLU A 168 3.47 -1.51 -12.49
C GLU A 168 3.73 -2.47 -11.32
N LEU A 169 3.26 -2.15 -10.10
CA LEU A 169 3.52 -2.97 -8.90
C LEU A 169 2.85 -4.34 -8.97
N PHE A 170 3.48 -5.38 -8.45
CA PHE A 170 2.90 -6.72 -8.32
C PHE A 170 2.75 -7.56 -9.61
N GLU A 171 3.58 -7.29 -10.62
CA GLU A 171 3.64 -8.07 -11.87
C GLU A 171 4.68 -9.21 -11.86
N GLY A 172 5.37 -9.44 -10.74
CA GLY A 172 6.45 -10.41 -10.61
C GLY A 172 6.08 -11.88 -10.80
#